data_AF-A0A7V7EBF9-F1
#
_entry.id   AF-A0A7V7EBF9-F1
#
_cell.length_a   1.000
_cell.length_b   1.000
_cell.length_c   1.000
_cell.angle_alpha   90.00
_cell.angle_beta   90.00
_cell.angle_gamma   90.00
#
_symmetry.space_group_name_H-M   'P 1'
#
loop_
_entity.id
_entity.type
_entity.pdbx_description
1 polymer ?
#
loop_
_entity_poly.entity_id
_entity_poly.type
_entity_poly.pdbx_seq_one_letter_code
_entity_poly.pdbx_strand_id
1 'polypeptide(L)'
;MGHSRRVRRAEAAGRSASGSALGVALLEVIFAMCVFVVTLTLLGGAMISIVEAGQLVETREIAETHLATVMEQLRHTTPQELLAYQPPPIEERVTKGMVRVECFDSSGNPLSLPLDPGALSEPLPNPLEVRATVTCTAARNRHVSTSASMLFVR
;
A
#
# COMPACT_ATOMS: atom_id res chain seq x y z
N MET A 1 -34.64 -16.71 76.11
CA MET A 1 -34.55 -15.39 75.44
C MET A 1 -33.28 -15.20 74.57
N GLY A 2 -32.58 -16.26 74.11
CA GLY A 2 -31.33 -16.16 73.34
C GLY A 2 -31.43 -16.50 71.84
N HIS A 3 -32.54 -17.07 71.37
CA HIS A 3 -32.64 -17.61 70.00
C HIS A 3 -32.92 -16.55 68.94
N SER A 4 -33.78 -15.56 69.22
CA SER A 4 -34.15 -14.51 68.24
C SER A 4 -33.02 -13.54 67.89
N ARG A 5 -32.01 -13.37 68.76
CA ARG A 5 -30.83 -12.53 68.46
C ARG A 5 -29.86 -13.19 67.47
N ARG A 6 -29.79 -14.53 67.42
CA ARG A 6 -28.91 -15.24 66.48
C ARG A 6 -29.49 -15.24 65.06
N VAL A 7 -30.82 -15.37 64.93
CA VAL A 7 -31.51 -15.37 63.62
C VAL A 7 -31.37 -14.01 62.93
N ARG A 8 -31.61 -12.90 63.65
CA ARG A 8 -31.45 -11.54 63.09
C ARG A 8 -30.01 -11.19 62.67
N ARG A 9 -29.00 -11.77 63.33
CA ARG A 9 -27.59 -11.55 62.99
C ARG A 9 -27.17 -12.31 61.73
N ALA A 10 -27.76 -13.48 61.48
CA ALA A 10 -27.52 -14.27 60.27
C ALA A 10 -28.14 -13.64 59.01
N GLU A 11 -29.34 -13.06 59.12
CA GLU A 11 -30.00 -12.36 57.99
C GLU A 11 -29.25 -11.09 57.55
N ALA A 12 -28.68 -10.34 58.49
CA ALA A 12 -27.90 -9.14 58.18
C ALA A 12 -26.57 -9.48 57.49
N ALA A 13 -25.92 -10.58 57.88
CA ALA A 13 -24.68 -11.04 57.25
C ALA A 13 -24.92 -11.58 55.82
N GLY A 14 -26.03 -12.29 55.59
CA GLY A 14 -26.40 -12.80 54.26
C GLY A 14 -26.70 -11.70 53.24
N ARG A 15 -27.31 -10.58 53.66
CA ARG A 15 -27.56 -9.42 52.78
C ARG A 15 -26.30 -8.66 52.40
N SER A 16 -25.33 -8.54 53.31
CA SER A 16 -24.04 -7.88 53.03
C SER A 16 -23.15 -8.71 52.09
N ALA A 17 -23.15 -10.03 52.22
CA ALA A 17 -22.38 -10.92 51.35
C ALA A 17 -22.94 -10.96 49.91
N SER A 18 -24.28 -10.96 49.77
CA SER A 18 -24.95 -10.92 48.47
C SER A 18 -24.69 -9.61 47.71
N GLY A 19 -24.73 -8.45 48.38
CA GLY A 19 -24.44 -7.16 47.75
C GLY A 19 -23.00 -7.05 47.25
N SER A 20 -22.03 -7.58 48.01
CA SER A 20 -20.62 -7.62 47.59
C SER A 20 -20.39 -8.55 46.41
N ALA A 21 -21.02 -9.74 46.40
CA ALA A 21 -20.90 -10.69 45.30
C ALA A 21 -21.53 -10.15 43.99
N LEU A 22 -22.65 -9.45 44.10
CA LEU A 22 -23.29 -8.76 42.96
C LEU A 22 -22.40 -7.63 42.41
N GLY A 23 -21.72 -6.88 43.28
CA GLY A 23 -20.79 -5.83 42.86
C GLY A 23 -19.56 -6.37 42.10
N VAL A 24 -19.00 -7.49 42.56
CA VAL A 24 -17.88 -8.16 41.88
C VAL A 24 -18.32 -8.75 40.54
N ALA A 25 -19.49 -9.39 40.49
CA ALA A 25 -20.03 -9.93 39.24
C ALA A 25 -20.25 -8.83 38.18
N LEU A 26 -20.73 -7.65 38.59
CA LEU A 26 -20.87 -6.50 37.68
C LEU A 26 -19.51 -6.03 37.15
N LEU A 27 -18.49 -5.95 38.02
CA LEU A 27 -17.13 -5.56 37.64
C LEU A 27 -16.53 -6.58 36.64
N GLU A 28 -16.72 -7.87 36.87
CA GLU A 28 -16.28 -8.94 35.97
C GLU A 28 -16.94 -8.82 34.59
N VAL A 29 -18.25 -8.55 34.54
CA VAL A 29 -18.96 -8.35 33.27
C VAL A 29 -18.44 -7.11 32.55
N ILE A 30 -18.23 -6.00 33.25
CA ILE A 30 -17.66 -4.77 32.64
C ILE A 30 -16.27 -5.07 32.08
N PHE A 31 -15.41 -5.75 32.84
CA PHE A 31 -14.07 -6.11 32.40
C PHE A 31 -14.11 -7.03 31.17
N ALA A 32 -14.96 -8.06 31.18
CA ALA A 32 -15.15 -8.95 30.04
C ALA A 32 -15.61 -8.19 28.79
N MET A 33 -16.54 -7.24 28.95
CA MET A 33 -17.00 -6.38 27.87
C MET A 33 -15.90 -5.46 27.34
N CYS A 34 -15.05 -4.90 28.20
CA CYS A 34 -13.90 -4.11 27.79
C CYS A 34 -12.91 -4.94 26.95
N VAL A 35 -12.57 -6.15 27.42
CA VAL A 35 -11.69 -7.06 26.67
C VAL A 35 -12.32 -7.44 25.33
N PHE A 36 -13.62 -7.68 25.29
CA PHE A 36 -14.35 -7.98 24.05
C PHE A 36 -14.30 -6.82 23.05
N VAL A 37 -14.56 -5.59 23.51
CA VAL A 37 -14.50 -4.39 22.65
C VAL A 37 -13.08 -4.16 22.11
N VAL A 38 -12.05 -4.34 22.94
CA VAL A 38 -10.65 -4.22 22.50
C VAL A 38 -10.35 -5.27 21.42
N THR A 39 -10.75 -6.51 21.65
CA THR A 39 -10.54 -7.62 20.70
C THR A 39 -11.25 -7.35 19.37
N LEU A 40 -12.50 -6.87 19.41
CA LEU A 40 -13.26 -6.52 18.21
C LEU A 40 -12.61 -5.37 17.44
N THR A 41 -12.08 -4.37 18.15
CA THR A 41 -11.35 -3.25 17.55
C THR A 41 -10.07 -3.71 16.85
N LEU A 42 -9.31 -4.59 17.50
CA LEU A 42 -8.09 -5.18 16.91
C LEU A 42 -8.43 -6.02 15.67
N LEU A 43 -9.49 -6.81 15.71
CA LEU A 43 -9.95 -7.61 14.58
C LEU A 43 -10.37 -6.72 13.39
N GLY A 44 -11.12 -5.65 13.66
CA GLY A 44 -11.50 -4.67 12.63
C GLY A 44 -10.29 -3.97 12.02
N GLY A 45 -9.32 -3.57 12.85
CA GLY A 45 -8.06 -2.98 12.38
C GLY A 45 -7.25 -3.94 11.51
N ALA A 46 -7.16 -5.22 11.91
CA ALA A 46 -6.47 -6.24 11.14
C ALA A 46 -7.10 -6.46 9.76
N MET A 47 -8.43 -6.51 9.66
CA MET A 47 -9.13 -6.64 8.38
C MET A 47 -8.84 -5.48 7.43
N ILE A 48 -8.89 -4.24 7.93
CA ILE A 48 -8.56 -3.04 7.12
C ILE A 48 -7.12 -3.13 6.62
N SER A 49 -6.18 -3.53 7.48
CA SER A 49 -4.77 -3.66 7.11
C SER A 49 -4.55 -4.72 6.02
N ILE A 50 -5.27 -5.82 6.04
CA ILE A 50 -5.15 -6.89 5.02
C ILE A 50 -5.63 -6.39 3.66
N VAL A 51 -6.77 -5.68 3.62
CA VAL A 51 -7.30 -5.12 2.37
C VAL A 51 -6.32 -4.11 1.77
N GLU A 52 -5.74 -3.23 2.59
CA GLU A 52 -4.75 -2.26 2.13
C GLU A 52 -3.45 -2.91 1.61
N ALA A 53 -2.99 -3.97 2.29
CA ALA A 53 -1.84 -4.74 1.83
C ALA A 53 -2.11 -5.41 0.47
N GLY A 54 -3.31 -5.98 0.28
CA GLY A 54 -3.72 -6.59 -0.98
C GLY A 54 -3.68 -5.59 -2.15
N GLN A 55 -4.24 -4.40 -1.95
CA GLN A 55 -4.25 -3.35 -2.98
C GLN A 55 -2.84 -2.88 -3.37
N LEU A 56 -1.90 -2.85 -2.44
CA LEU A 56 -0.52 -2.46 -2.73
C LEU A 56 0.21 -3.52 -3.56
N VAL A 57 -0.04 -4.80 -3.28
CA VAL A 57 0.51 -5.91 -4.09
C VAL A 57 -0.06 -5.87 -5.50
N GLU A 58 -1.38 -5.71 -5.63
CA GLU A 58 -2.05 -5.59 -6.93
C GLU A 58 -1.52 -4.38 -7.73
N THR A 59 -1.40 -3.20 -7.09
CA THR A 59 -0.85 -2.00 -7.75
C THR A 59 0.59 -2.22 -8.24
N ARG A 60 1.38 -2.97 -7.47
CA ARG A 60 2.76 -3.30 -7.83
C ARG A 60 2.81 -4.27 -9.01
N GLU A 61 1.97 -5.30 -9.02
CA GLU A 61 1.87 -6.26 -10.12
C GLU A 61 1.43 -5.58 -11.43
N ILE A 62 0.48 -4.65 -11.36
CA ILE A 62 0.07 -3.80 -12.48
C ILE A 62 1.27 -2.97 -12.99
N ALA A 63 1.99 -2.31 -12.09
CA ALA A 63 3.15 -1.49 -12.46
C ALA A 63 4.27 -2.31 -13.11
N GLU A 64 4.55 -3.51 -12.59
CA GLU A 64 5.54 -4.45 -13.12
C GLU A 64 5.12 -5.01 -14.49
N THR A 65 3.85 -5.35 -14.67
CA THR A 65 3.30 -5.82 -15.95
C THR A 65 3.38 -4.74 -17.03
N HIS A 66 3.02 -3.49 -16.68
CA HIS A 66 3.16 -2.36 -17.58
C HIS A 66 4.62 -2.06 -17.90
N LEU A 67 5.52 -2.11 -16.91
CA LEU A 67 6.94 -1.93 -17.13
C LEU A 67 7.49 -2.99 -18.10
N ALA A 68 7.15 -4.27 -17.90
CA ALA A 68 7.56 -5.35 -18.78
C ALA A 68 7.04 -5.14 -20.21
N THR A 69 5.79 -4.70 -20.37
CA THR A 69 5.19 -4.39 -21.67
C THR A 69 5.94 -3.25 -22.37
N VAL A 70 6.23 -2.16 -21.65
CA VAL A 70 6.99 -1.01 -22.18
C VAL A 70 8.40 -1.44 -22.58
N MET A 71 9.10 -2.19 -21.72
CA MET A 71 10.44 -2.67 -22.02
C MET A 71 10.46 -3.61 -23.24
N GLU A 72 9.44 -4.45 -23.39
CA GLU A 72 9.32 -5.32 -24.57
C GLU A 72 9.04 -4.52 -25.84
N GLN A 73 8.15 -3.51 -25.79
CA GLN A 73 7.94 -2.60 -26.92
C GLN A 73 9.23 -1.89 -27.32
N LEU A 74 9.95 -1.35 -26.32
CA LEU A 74 11.22 -0.69 -26.57
C LEU A 74 12.21 -1.66 -27.23
N ARG A 75 12.29 -2.94 -26.82
CA ARG A 75 13.20 -3.90 -27.46
C ARG A 75 12.99 -4.08 -28.97
N HIS A 76 11.77 -3.88 -29.47
CA HIS A 76 11.44 -3.99 -30.91
C HIS A 76 11.45 -2.64 -31.63
N THR A 77 11.74 -1.54 -30.93
CA THR A 77 11.70 -0.18 -31.47
C THR A 77 13.03 0.17 -32.14
N THR A 78 13.01 0.81 -33.31
CA THR A 78 14.26 1.27 -33.95
C THR A 78 14.82 2.52 -33.25
N PRO A 79 16.11 2.86 -33.42
CA PRO A 79 16.69 4.06 -32.80
C PRO A 79 15.99 5.39 -33.18
N GLN A 80 15.36 5.44 -34.35
CA GLN A 80 14.61 6.63 -34.81
C GLN A 80 13.24 6.71 -34.15
N GLU A 81 12.54 5.58 -34.07
CA GLU A 81 11.23 5.48 -33.38
C GLU A 81 11.37 5.66 -31.88
N LEU A 82 12.50 5.26 -31.29
CA LEU A 82 12.79 5.41 -29.87
C LEU A 82 12.73 6.88 -29.45
N LEU A 83 13.30 7.79 -30.26
CA LEU A 83 13.28 9.23 -29.96
C LEU A 83 11.86 9.81 -29.97
N ALA A 84 10.99 9.26 -30.81
CA ALA A 84 9.59 9.63 -30.89
C ALA A 84 8.68 8.80 -29.96
N TYR A 85 9.24 7.88 -29.16
CA TYR A 85 8.45 6.93 -28.39
C TYR A 85 7.61 7.65 -27.34
N GLN A 86 6.30 7.49 -27.46
CA GLN A 86 5.34 7.95 -26.47
C GLN A 86 4.84 6.73 -25.69
N PRO A 87 5.11 6.66 -24.37
CA PRO A 87 4.67 5.53 -23.59
C PRO A 87 3.14 5.49 -23.48
N PRO A 88 2.52 4.30 -23.50
CA PRO A 88 1.08 4.16 -23.35
C PRO A 88 0.65 4.64 -21.96
N PRO A 89 -0.52 5.31 -21.85
CA PRO A 89 -1.06 5.69 -20.54
C PRO A 89 -1.48 4.44 -19.76
N ILE A 90 -1.43 4.53 -18.43
CA ILE A 90 -1.98 3.51 -17.53
C ILE A 90 -3.41 3.93 -17.20
N GLU A 91 -4.37 3.38 -17.95
CA GLU A 91 -5.81 3.62 -17.77
C GLU A 91 -6.49 2.40 -17.14
N GLU A 92 -6.14 2.09 -15.89
CA GLU A 92 -6.86 1.08 -15.12
C GLU A 92 -7.87 1.69 -14.16
N ARG A 93 -8.98 0.98 -13.98
CA ARG A 93 -10.19 1.47 -13.29
C ARG A 93 -9.95 1.97 -11.86
N VAL A 94 -8.89 1.50 -11.20
CA VAL A 94 -8.58 1.76 -9.78
C VAL A 94 -7.21 2.42 -9.60
N THR A 95 -6.36 2.43 -10.63
CA THR A 95 -4.96 2.86 -10.53
C THR A 95 -4.65 3.90 -11.59
N LYS A 96 -4.30 5.12 -11.15
CA LYS A 96 -3.72 6.13 -12.03
C LYS A 96 -2.22 5.99 -12.01
N GLY A 97 -1.64 5.78 -13.18
CA GLY A 97 -0.20 5.66 -13.34
C GLY A 97 0.34 6.52 -14.47
N MET A 98 1.63 6.83 -14.38
CA MET A 98 2.38 7.50 -15.43
C MET A 98 3.61 6.65 -15.73
N VAL A 99 3.82 6.40 -17.02
CA VAL A 99 5.05 5.83 -17.53
C VAL A 99 5.92 6.97 -18.03
N ARG A 100 7.16 7.02 -17.56
CA ARG A 100 8.19 7.91 -18.05
C ARG A 100 9.29 7.08 -18.68
N VAL A 101 9.70 7.43 -19.90
CA VAL A 101 10.87 6.85 -20.54
C VAL A 101 11.91 7.94 -20.72
N GLU A 102 13.14 7.63 -20.32
CA GLU A 102 14.27 8.54 -20.38
C GLU A 102 15.42 7.84 -21.12
N CYS A 103 16.16 8.58 -21.94
CA CYS A 103 17.46 8.15 -22.42
C CYS A 103 18.56 9.01 -21.79
N PHE A 104 19.81 8.58 -21.87
CA PHE A 104 20.93 9.31 -21.28
C PHE A 104 21.86 9.88 -22.33
N ASP A 105 22.31 11.12 -22.13
CA ASP A 105 23.33 11.75 -22.97
C ASP A 105 24.75 11.24 -22.63
N SER A 106 25.75 11.72 -23.38
CA SER A 106 27.19 11.42 -23.19
C SER A 106 27.71 11.79 -21.80
N SER A 107 27.04 12.73 -21.12
CA SER A 107 27.36 13.23 -19.79
C SER A 107 26.56 12.52 -18.68
N GLY A 108 25.68 11.60 -19.03
CA GLY A 108 24.81 10.87 -18.10
C GLY A 108 23.58 11.66 -17.64
N ASN A 109 23.19 12.74 -18.32
CA ASN A 109 21.96 13.46 -17.99
C ASN A 109 20.73 12.75 -18.60
N PRO A 110 19.64 12.62 -17.83
CA PRO A 110 18.40 12.03 -18.33
C PRO A 110 17.68 13.00 -19.27
N LEU A 111 17.37 12.53 -20.46
CA LEU A 111 16.55 13.18 -21.47
C LEU A 111 15.21 12.44 -21.57
N SER A 112 14.10 13.13 -21.26
CA SER A 112 12.77 12.53 -21.30
C SER A 112 12.28 12.38 -22.75
N LEU A 113 11.76 11.20 -23.08
CA LEU A 113 11.11 10.91 -24.35
C LEU A 113 9.61 11.31 -24.31
N PRO A 114 9.02 11.72 -25.44
CA PRO A 114 9.64 11.88 -26.77
C PRO A 114 10.55 13.13 -26.86
N LEU A 115 11.62 13.03 -27.64
CA LEU A 115 12.57 14.09 -27.93
C LEU A 115 12.42 14.57 -29.38
N ASP A 116 12.53 15.88 -29.57
CA ASP A 116 12.70 16.44 -30.91
C ASP A 116 14.16 16.23 -31.35
N PRO A 117 14.44 15.51 -32.45
CA PRO A 117 15.81 15.30 -32.92
C PRO A 117 16.55 16.60 -33.25
N GLY A 118 15.84 17.70 -33.53
CA GLY A 118 16.43 19.02 -33.74
C GLY A 118 16.88 19.72 -32.45
N ALA A 119 16.46 19.24 -31.27
CA ALA A 119 16.80 19.82 -29.97
C ALA A 119 18.10 19.24 -29.36
N LEU A 120 18.69 18.22 -29.98
CA LEU A 120 19.92 17.58 -29.50
C LEU A 120 21.13 18.45 -29.87
N SER A 121 21.82 18.96 -28.84
CA SER A 121 23.05 19.76 -29.02
C SER A 121 24.28 18.87 -29.29
N GLU A 122 24.25 17.61 -28.88
CA GLU A 122 25.31 16.63 -29.05
C GLU A 122 24.76 15.28 -29.57
N PRO A 123 25.58 14.49 -30.27
CA PRO A 123 25.19 13.15 -30.67
C PRO A 123 24.98 12.25 -29.45
N LEU A 124 23.89 11.48 -29.46
CA LEU A 124 23.61 10.51 -28.40
C LEU A 124 24.67 9.41 -28.34
N PRO A 125 25.00 8.91 -27.12
CA PRO A 125 25.99 7.85 -26.95
C PRO A 125 25.55 6.54 -27.60
N ASN A 126 26.52 5.73 -28.03
CA ASN A 126 26.32 4.35 -28.50
C ASN A 126 27.24 3.42 -27.70
N PRO A 127 26.71 2.46 -26.90
CA PRO A 127 25.30 2.16 -26.69
C PRO A 127 24.55 3.25 -25.91
N LEU A 128 23.28 3.46 -26.26
CA LEU A 128 22.37 4.40 -25.62
C LEU A 128 21.70 3.73 -24.42
N GLU A 129 21.83 4.27 -23.23
CA GLU A 129 21.05 3.80 -22.08
C GLU A 129 19.62 4.38 -22.14
N VAL A 130 18.64 3.50 -21.99
CA VAL A 130 17.22 3.85 -21.89
C VAL A 130 16.66 3.29 -20.60
N ARG A 131 15.98 4.12 -19.83
CA ARG A 131 15.31 3.77 -18.58
C ARG A 131 13.82 4.05 -18.69
N ALA A 132 13.00 3.04 -18.47
CA ALA A 132 11.57 3.19 -18.28
C ALA A 132 11.25 3.17 -16.79
N THR A 133 10.41 4.09 -16.34
CA THR A 133 9.93 4.20 -14.96
C THR A 133 8.41 4.26 -14.96
N VAL A 134 7.77 3.33 -14.27
CA VAL A 134 6.33 3.31 -14.05
C VAL A 134 6.05 3.79 -12.64
N THR A 135 5.23 4.83 -12.51
CA THR A 135 4.77 5.35 -11.22
C THR A 135 3.26 5.24 -11.14
N CYS A 136 2.77 4.43 -10.21
CA CYS A 136 1.36 4.22 -9.94
C CYS A 136 0.98 4.83 -8.60
N THR A 137 -0.24 5.36 -8.49
CA THR A 137 -0.81 5.82 -7.23
C THR A 137 -1.84 4.81 -6.75
N ALA A 138 -1.55 4.16 -5.62
CA ALA A 138 -2.43 3.24 -4.92
C ALA A 138 -3.45 3.98 -4.03
N ALA A 139 -4.28 3.23 -3.31
CA ALA A 139 -5.19 3.76 -2.31
C ALA A 139 -4.46 4.65 -1.28
N ARG A 140 -5.17 5.67 -0.78
CA ARG A 140 -4.66 6.68 0.18
C ARG A 140 -3.40 7.43 -0.30
N ASN A 141 -3.26 7.64 -1.62
CA ASN A 141 -2.17 8.43 -2.21
C ASN A 141 -0.76 7.86 -1.94
N ARG A 142 -0.65 6.53 -1.78
CA ARG A 142 0.66 5.86 -1.74
C ARG A 142 1.19 5.68 -3.15
N HIS A 143 2.45 6.03 -3.37
CA HIS A 143 3.09 5.87 -4.68
C HIS A 143 3.90 4.58 -4.72
N VAL A 144 3.71 3.81 -5.79
CA VAL A 144 4.55 2.68 -6.16
C VAL A 144 5.32 3.10 -7.40
N SER A 145 6.64 3.00 -7.35
CA SER A 145 7.50 3.30 -8.49
C SER A 145 8.39 2.10 -8.77
N THR A 146 8.46 1.70 -10.04
CA THR A 146 9.33 0.63 -10.52
C THR A 146 10.01 1.08 -11.80
N SER A 147 11.26 0.69 -12.00
CA SER A 147 12.05 1.11 -13.15
C SER A 147 12.91 -0.03 -13.68
N ALA A 148 13.11 -0.05 -14.98
CA ALA A 148 14.06 -0.93 -15.65
C ALA A 148 14.89 -0.12 -16.66
N SER A 149 16.13 -0.55 -16.86
CA SER A 149 17.02 0.02 -17.87
C SER A 149 17.47 -1.03 -18.86
N MET A 150 17.79 -0.58 -20.07
CA MET A 150 18.41 -1.39 -21.11
C MET A 150 19.32 -0.56 -21.99
N LEU A 151 20.25 -1.22 -22.64
CA LEU A 151 21.19 -0.62 -23.57
C LEU A 151 20.73 -0.86 -25.00
N PHE A 152 20.58 0.23 -25.75
CA PHE A 152 20.31 0.22 -27.17
C PHE A 152 21.60 0.37 -27.96
N VAL A 153 21.92 -0.62 -28.78
CA VAL A 153 23.02 -0.51 -29.74
C VAL A 153 22.43 -0.03 -31.06
N ARG A 154 23.02 1.03 -31.61
CA ARG A 154 22.60 1.64 -32.87
C ARG A 154 23.13 0.89 -34.08
#